data_AF-A0A6A0A083-F1
#
_entry.id   AF-A0A6A0A083-F1
#
_cell.length_a   1.000
_cell.length_b   1.000
_cell.length_c   1.000
_cell.angle_alpha   90.00
_cell.angle_beta   90.00
_cell.angle_gamma   90.00
#
_symmetry.space_group_name_H-M   'P 1'
#
loop_
_entity.id
_entity.type
_entity.pdbx_description
1 polymer ?
#
loop_
_entity_poly.entity_id
_entity_poly.type
_entity_poly.pdbx_seq_one_letter_code
_entity_poly.pdbx_strand_id
1 'polypeptide(L)'
;MDRLRGWQQQAGRQRQQQDQEDLANGLIRGDHKQLISSTRLADGATVVAANKEARKPEKTIDGDDDSFVRNACAAQKWIILELSQLGRVDEVELVMTEMYSSRVRDFSVKGRQSHPRKDGPSSDYPRFFDSESWQLLGDFTAANRKGAQLFKMPLRRRIRR
;
A
#
# COMPACT_ATOMS: atom_id res chain seq x y z
N MET A 1 -35.02 5.82 48.22
CA MET A 1 -34.71 5.90 46.77
C MET A 1 -33.21 6.15 46.54
N ASP A 2 -32.30 5.38 47.17
CA ASP A 2 -30.84 5.70 47.15
C ASP A 2 -29.93 4.59 46.63
N ARG A 3 -30.45 3.44 46.22
CA ARG A 3 -29.60 2.38 45.65
C ARG A 3 -29.28 2.59 44.17
N LEU A 4 -30.09 3.31 43.41
CA LEU A 4 -29.89 3.48 41.96
C LEU A 4 -28.77 4.48 41.59
N ARG A 5 -28.44 5.42 42.48
CA ARG A 5 -27.38 6.42 42.24
C ARG A 5 -25.96 5.86 42.38
N GLY A 6 -25.76 4.82 43.20
CA GLY A 6 -24.46 4.19 43.41
C GLY A 6 -23.97 3.40 42.18
N TRP A 7 -24.88 2.66 41.52
CA TRP A 7 -24.55 1.85 40.33
C TRP A 7 -24.16 2.72 39.13
N GLN A 8 -24.82 3.87 38.92
CA GLN A 8 -24.47 4.79 37.85
C GLN A 8 -23.05 5.37 38.02
N GLN A 9 -22.64 5.67 39.26
CA GLN A 9 -21.30 6.16 39.55
C GLN A 9 -20.21 5.07 39.47
N GLN A 10 -20.56 3.81 39.74
CA GLN A 10 -19.63 2.68 39.59
C GLN A 10 -19.44 2.29 38.12
N ALA A 11 -20.52 2.24 37.34
CA ALA A 11 -20.46 1.95 35.90
C ALA A 11 -19.74 3.05 35.11
N GLY A 12 -19.88 4.32 35.51
CA GLY A 12 -19.15 5.44 34.90
C GLY A 12 -17.64 5.36 35.15
N ARG A 13 -17.22 4.94 36.35
CA ARG A 13 -15.80 4.74 36.70
C ARG A 13 -15.18 3.54 35.98
N GLN A 14 -15.93 2.44 35.85
CA GLN A 14 -15.49 1.29 35.08
C GLN A 14 -15.31 1.64 33.61
N ARG A 15 -16.25 2.40 33.03
CA ARG A 15 -16.14 2.88 31.64
C ARG A 15 -14.93 3.79 31.44
N GLN A 16 -14.68 4.72 32.37
CA GLN A 16 -13.50 5.58 32.32
C GLN A 16 -12.18 4.81 32.49
N GLN A 17 -12.14 3.78 33.33
CA GLN A 17 -10.95 2.92 33.48
C GLN A 17 -10.72 2.06 32.23
N GLN A 18 -11.78 1.51 31.64
CA GLN A 18 -11.73 0.76 30.39
C GLN A 18 -11.22 1.65 29.24
N ASP A 19 -11.76 2.87 29.10
CA ASP A 19 -11.33 3.84 28.10
C ASP A 19 -9.85 4.23 28.31
N GLN A 20 -9.39 4.33 29.56
CA GLN A 20 -8.01 4.67 29.90
C GLN A 20 -7.03 3.51 29.65
N GLU A 21 -7.45 2.27 29.86
CA GLU A 21 -6.73 1.06 29.48
C GLU A 21 -6.69 0.87 27.95
N ASP A 22 -7.77 1.18 27.24
CA ASP A 22 -7.83 1.11 25.77
C ASP A 22 -6.99 2.20 25.09
N LEU A 23 -6.85 3.37 25.74
CA LEU A 23 -5.88 4.41 25.38
C LEU A 23 -4.43 3.95 25.64
N ALA A 24 -4.16 3.28 26.76
CA ALA A 24 -2.84 2.75 27.09
C ALA A 24 -2.43 1.56 26.17
N ASN A 25 -3.40 0.75 25.75
CA ASN A 25 -3.23 -0.38 24.84
C ASN A 25 -3.27 0.02 23.36
N GLY A 26 -3.47 1.32 23.05
CA GLY A 26 -3.44 1.85 21.69
C GLY A 26 -4.54 1.31 20.77
N LEU A 27 -5.67 0.88 21.35
CA LEU A 27 -6.86 0.39 20.65
C LEU A 27 -7.78 1.54 20.22
N ILE A 28 -7.78 2.65 20.96
CA ILE A 28 -8.35 3.93 20.51
C ILE A 28 -7.20 4.83 20.04
N ARG A 29 -6.90 4.77 18.74
CA ARG A 29 -5.90 5.65 18.12
C ARG A 29 -6.57 6.93 17.62
N GLY A 30 -6.37 8.03 18.34
CA GLY A 30 -6.83 9.36 17.93
C GLY A 30 -6.27 9.78 16.57
N ASP A 31 -7.15 10.30 15.72
CA ASP A 31 -6.84 11.05 14.49
C ASP A 31 -5.82 10.44 13.51
N HIS A 32 -5.86 9.11 13.36
CA HIS A 32 -5.20 8.49 12.21
C HIS A 32 -6.09 8.67 10.99
N LYS A 33 -5.60 9.39 9.98
CA LYS A 33 -6.04 9.17 8.59
C LYS A 33 -6.11 7.65 8.38
N GLN A 34 -7.30 7.12 8.12
CA GLN A 34 -7.46 5.71 7.78
C GLN A 34 -6.56 5.42 6.59
N LEU A 35 -5.52 4.61 6.81
CA LEU A 35 -4.69 4.09 5.74
C LEU A 35 -5.52 3.01 5.04
N ILE A 36 -6.16 3.40 3.94
CA ILE A 36 -6.91 2.47 3.09
C ILE A 36 -5.96 1.78 2.11
N SER A 37 -6.08 0.46 1.99
CA SER A 37 -5.31 -0.33 1.02
C SER A 37 -5.95 -0.22 -0.37
N SER A 38 -5.78 0.93 -1.02
CA SER A 38 -6.37 1.25 -2.33
C SER A 38 -5.86 0.40 -3.52
N THR A 39 -4.93 -0.52 -3.27
CA THR A 39 -4.33 -1.42 -4.28
C THR A 39 -4.90 -2.83 -4.26
N ARG A 40 -5.77 -3.21 -3.31
CA ARG A 40 -6.31 -4.57 -3.23
C ARG A 40 -7.36 -4.83 -4.30
N LEU A 41 -7.30 -6.03 -4.90
CA LEU A 41 -8.30 -6.49 -5.87
C LEU A 41 -9.72 -6.50 -5.29
N ALA A 42 -9.85 -6.97 -4.04
CA ALA A 42 -11.13 -7.01 -3.33
C ALA A 42 -11.73 -5.60 -3.09
N ASP A 43 -10.89 -4.58 -3.03
CA ASP A 43 -11.29 -3.18 -2.81
C ASP A 43 -11.54 -2.44 -4.14
N GLY A 44 -11.43 -3.12 -5.29
CA GLY A 44 -11.70 -2.59 -6.63
C GLY A 44 -10.48 -2.11 -7.40
N ALA A 45 -9.26 -2.34 -6.90
CA ALA A 45 -8.04 -2.05 -7.65
C ALA A 45 -7.83 -3.05 -8.79
N THR A 46 -7.14 -2.64 -9.84
CA THR A 46 -6.88 -3.52 -11.00
C THR A 46 -5.45 -3.41 -11.50
N VAL A 47 -4.97 -4.50 -12.12
CA VAL A 47 -3.73 -4.46 -12.89
C VAL A 47 -4.04 -3.99 -14.31
N VAL A 48 -3.54 -2.81 -14.67
CA VAL A 48 -3.74 -2.23 -16.01
C VAL A 48 -2.82 -2.89 -17.03
N ALA A 49 -1.54 -3.07 -16.65
CA ALA A 49 -0.54 -3.72 -17.47
C ALA A 49 0.66 -4.18 -16.63
N ALA A 50 1.44 -5.09 -17.18
CA ALA A 50 2.72 -5.53 -16.63
C ALA A 50 3.70 -5.82 -17.77
N ASN A 51 4.98 -6.00 -17.46
CA ASN A 51 5.95 -6.42 -18.47
C ASN A 51 5.54 -7.76 -19.11
N LYS A 52 5.93 -7.94 -20.39
CA LYS A 52 5.48 -9.07 -21.24
C LYS A 52 5.80 -10.46 -20.66
N GLU A 53 6.89 -10.56 -19.90
CA GLU A 53 7.37 -11.80 -19.28
C GLU A 53 6.63 -12.13 -17.98
N ALA A 54 5.85 -11.19 -17.42
CA ALA A 54 5.03 -11.45 -16.25
C ALA A 54 3.95 -12.50 -16.56
N ARG A 55 3.72 -13.38 -15.60
CA ARG A 55 2.64 -14.38 -15.61
C ARG A 55 1.80 -14.17 -14.37
N LYS A 56 0.49 -14.06 -14.59
CA LYS A 56 -0.53 -13.81 -13.56
C LYS A 56 -0.25 -12.53 -12.73
N PRO A 57 -0.03 -11.37 -13.36
CA PRO A 57 0.32 -10.14 -12.63
C PRO A 57 -0.74 -9.70 -11.62
N GLU A 58 -2.01 -10.08 -11.80
CA GLU A 58 -3.12 -9.88 -10.85
C GLU A 58 -2.85 -10.46 -9.46
N LYS A 59 -1.98 -11.46 -9.36
CA LYS A 59 -1.53 -12.07 -8.10
C LYS A 59 -0.69 -11.15 -7.22
N THR A 60 -0.29 -9.98 -7.72
CA THR A 60 0.38 -8.95 -6.91
C THR A 60 -0.56 -8.31 -5.89
N ILE A 61 -1.87 -8.32 -6.14
CA ILE A 61 -2.85 -7.53 -5.40
C ILE A 61 -4.05 -8.34 -4.89
N ASP A 62 -4.02 -9.67 -5.01
CA ASP A 62 -5.13 -10.52 -4.59
C ASP A 62 -5.15 -10.84 -3.09
N GLY A 63 -4.05 -10.56 -2.39
CA GLY A 63 -3.95 -10.70 -0.93
C GLY A 63 -3.82 -12.15 -0.46
N ASP A 64 -3.59 -13.09 -1.37
CA ASP A 64 -3.35 -14.50 -1.05
C ASP A 64 -1.83 -14.76 -0.96
N ASP A 65 -1.37 -15.19 0.21
CA ASP A 65 0.06 -15.40 0.51
C ASP A 65 0.69 -16.58 -0.26
N ASP A 66 -0.13 -17.51 -0.76
CA ASP A 66 0.27 -18.65 -1.58
C ASP A 66 0.23 -18.34 -3.09
N SER A 67 -0.17 -17.12 -3.42
CA SER A 67 -0.28 -16.58 -4.78
C SER A 67 0.98 -15.77 -5.12
N PHE A 68 1.46 -15.89 -6.36
CA PHE A 68 2.66 -15.16 -6.79
C PHE A 68 2.70 -14.88 -8.28
N VAL A 69 3.33 -13.75 -8.61
CA VAL A 69 3.72 -13.41 -9.98
C VAL A 69 4.99 -14.13 -10.35
N ARG A 70 5.01 -14.77 -11.52
CA ARG A 70 6.24 -15.33 -12.09
C ARG A 70 6.74 -14.41 -13.19
N ASN A 71 8.05 -14.20 -13.22
CA ASN A 71 8.69 -13.32 -14.20
C ASN A 71 10.08 -13.83 -14.54
N ALA A 72 10.57 -13.56 -15.75
CA ALA A 72 11.92 -13.94 -16.13
C ALA A 72 12.95 -13.13 -15.32
N CYS A 73 13.97 -13.80 -14.78
CA CYS A 73 14.97 -13.15 -13.92
C CYS A 73 15.68 -11.99 -14.62
N ALA A 74 16.02 -12.15 -15.91
CA ALA A 74 16.73 -11.13 -16.70
C ALA A 74 15.83 -10.01 -17.25
N ALA A 75 14.50 -10.14 -17.16
CA ALA A 75 13.59 -9.12 -17.68
C ALA A 75 13.56 -7.88 -16.78
N GLN A 76 13.30 -6.72 -17.39
CA GLN A 76 12.89 -5.51 -16.68
C GLN A 76 11.45 -5.71 -16.17
N LYS A 77 11.26 -5.62 -14.86
CA LYS A 77 9.99 -5.96 -14.20
C LYS A 77 9.25 -4.69 -13.85
N TRP A 78 7.99 -4.60 -14.23
CA TRP A 78 7.12 -3.48 -13.89
C TRP A 78 5.67 -3.93 -13.92
N ILE A 79 4.86 -3.28 -13.09
CA ILE A 79 3.41 -3.46 -13.02
C ILE A 79 2.79 -2.08 -12.87
N ILE A 80 1.70 -1.84 -13.60
CA ILE A 80 0.87 -0.64 -13.48
C ILE A 80 -0.43 -1.05 -12.82
N LEU A 81 -0.71 -0.42 -11.68
CA LEU A 81 -1.92 -0.60 -10.92
C LEU A 81 -2.82 0.62 -11.11
N GLU A 82 -4.11 0.38 -11.29
CA GLU A 82 -5.15 1.38 -11.11
C GLU A 82 -5.76 1.22 -9.73
N LEU A 83 -5.65 2.27 -8.92
CA LEU A 83 -6.16 2.29 -7.55
C LEU A 83 -7.68 2.32 -7.56
N SER A 84 -8.31 1.73 -6.55
CA SER A 84 -9.77 1.74 -6.41
C SER A 84 -10.34 3.15 -6.20
N GLN A 85 -9.52 4.07 -5.70
CA GLN A 85 -9.89 5.46 -5.44
C GLN A 85 -8.71 6.39 -5.73
N LEU A 86 -9.01 7.59 -6.22
CA LEU A 86 -8.02 8.65 -6.38
C LEU A 86 -7.57 9.13 -4.99
N GLY A 87 -6.26 9.16 -4.77
CA GLY A 87 -5.72 9.59 -3.49
C GLY A 87 -4.23 9.89 -3.52
N ARG A 88 -3.70 10.23 -2.36
CA ARG A 88 -2.26 10.31 -2.13
C ARG A 88 -1.76 8.94 -1.71
N VAL A 89 -0.68 8.49 -2.33
CA VAL A 89 0.07 7.33 -1.84
C VAL A 89 0.96 7.81 -0.69
N ASP A 90 0.70 7.31 0.51
CA ASP A 90 1.52 7.61 1.68
C ASP A 90 2.59 6.54 1.92
N GLU A 91 2.26 5.27 1.66
CA GLU A 91 3.12 4.13 1.93
C GLU A 91 2.87 3.03 0.88
N VAL A 92 3.87 2.18 0.66
CA VAL A 92 3.76 0.95 -0.13
C VAL A 92 4.28 -0.20 0.70
N GLU A 93 3.56 -1.31 0.70
CA GLU A 93 3.97 -2.56 1.31
C GLU A 93 4.45 -3.52 0.22
N LEU A 94 5.67 -4.05 0.38
CA LEU A 94 6.20 -5.13 -0.45
C LEU A 94 6.25 -6.40 0.38
N VAL A 95 5.59 -7.45 -0.11
CA VAL A 95 5.50 -8.73 0.57
C VAL A 95 6.28 -9.80 -0.19
N MET A 96 7.13 -10.53 0.53
CA MET A 96 7.90 -11.67 0.00
C MET A 96 7.74 -12.86 0.94
N THR A 97 6.78 -13.73 0.69
CA THR A 97 6.50 -14.93 1.51
C THR A 97 7.30 -16.16 1.07
N GLU A 98 7.73 -16.19 -0.19
CA GLU A 98 8.41 -17.35 -0.79
C GLU A 98 9.85 -17.55 -0.25
N MET A 99 10.20 -18.80 0.02
CA MET A 99 11.49 -19.15 0.61
C MET A 99 12.60 -19.21 -0.46
N TYR A 100 12.29 -19.77 -1.64
CA TYR A 100 13.26 -20.07 -2.70
C TYR A 100 13.04 -19.25 -3.99
N SER A 101 12.80 -17.94 -3.86
CA SER A 101 12.75 -17.05 -5.02
C SER A 101 13.61 -15.79 -4.85
N SER A 102 13.96 -15.19 -5.99
CA SER A 102 14.71 -13.93 -6.03
C SER A 102 13.90 -12.81 -5.38
N ARG A 103 14.52 -12.04 -4.49
CA ARG A 103 13.88 -10.89 -3.84
C ARG A 103 14.07 -9.62 -4.65
N VAL A 104 13.04 -8.78 -4.68
CA VAL A 104 13.17 -7.40 -5.14
C VAL A 104 14.10 -6.68 -4.17
N ARG A 105 15.10 -5.99 -4.70
CA ARG A 105 16.03 -5.18 -3.93
C ARG A 105 15.73 -3.71 -4.17
N ASP A 106 16.01 -3.20 -5.36
CA ASP A 106 15.82 -1.79 -5.69
C ASP A 106 14.58 -1.62 -6.56
N PHE A 107 13.71 -0.68 -6.20
CA PHE A 107 12.51 -0.37 -6.97
C PHE A 107 12.09 1.10 -6.82
N SER A 108 11.41 1.59 -7.85
CA SER A 108 10.86 2.95 -7.89
C SER A 108 9.33 2.88 -7.94
N VAL A 109 8.68 3.80 -7.24
CA VAL A 109 7.23 3.99 -7.31
C VAL A 109 6.95 5.28 -8.05
N LYS A 110 6.20 5.18 -9.15
CA LYS A 110 5.75 6.33 -9.95
C LYS A 110 4.23 6.40 -9.91
N GLY A 111 3.68 7.60 -10.00
CA GLY A 111 2.25 7.86 -9.98
C GLY A 111 1.82 8.81 -11.08
N ARG A 112 0.55 8.70 -11.48
CA ARG A 112 -0.08 9.56 -12.49
C ARG A 112 -1.54 9.79 -12.12
N GLN A 113 -2.12 10.88 -12.62
CA GLN A 113 -3.51 11.26 -12.34
C GLN A 113 -4.53 10.74 -13.36
N SER A 114 -4.09 10.35 -14.55
CA SER A 114 -4.95 9.89 -15.64
C SER A 114 -4.68 8.43 -16.00
N HIS A 115 -5.57 7.78 -16.73
CA HIS A 115 -5.33 6.40 -17.20
C HIS A 115 -4.29 6.36 -18.34
N PRO A 116 -3.35 5.38 -18.38
CA PRO A 116 -2.22 5.34 -19.32
C PRO A 116 -2.54 5.00 -20.77
N ARG A 117 -3.79 4.70 -21.12
CA ARG A 117 -4.23 4.45 -22.51
C ARG A 117 -3.84 5.57 -23.49
N LYS A 118 -3.68 6.82 -23.01
CA LYS A 118 -3.26 7.95 -23.85
C LYS A 118 -1.82 7.84 -24.35
N ASP A 119 -0.99 7.05 -23.66
CA ASP A 119 0.41 6.85 -23.99
C ASP A 119 0.59 5.86 -25.16
N GLY A 120 -0.47 5.16 -25.57
CA GLY A 120 -0.45 4.17 -26.65
C GLY A 120 -0.81 2.76 -26.17
N PRO A 121 -0.50 1.71 -26.97
CA PRO A 121 -0.75 0.33 -26.56
C PRO A 121 0.14 -0.05 -25.36
N SER A 122 -0.31 -1.03 -24.58
CA SER A 122 0.36 -1.42 -23.34
C SER A 122 1.81 -1.86 -23.49
N SER A 123 2.22 -2.30 -24.68
CA SER A 123 3.60 -2.66 -25.01
C SER A 123 4.57 -1.47 -24.98
N ASP A 124 4.09 -0.25 -25.20
CA ASP A 124 4.94 0.94 -25.30
C ASP A 124 5.06 1.72 -23.98
N TYR A 125 4.29 1.36 -22.94
CA TYR A 125 4.31 2.04 -21.65
C TYR A 125 5.71 2.29 -21.06
N PRO A 126 6.68 1.36 -21.16
CA PRO A 126 8.03 1.63 -20.66
C PRO A 126 8.70 2.88 -21.23
N ARG A 127 8.39 3.26 -22.48
CA ARG A 127 8.95 4.46 -23.12
C ARG A 127 8.45 5.76 -22.48
N PHE A 128 7.31 5.71 -21.80
CA PHE A 128 6.66 6.88 -21.22
C PHE A 128 6.87 7.02 -19.72
N PHE A 129 7.51 6.05 -19.06
CA PHE A 129 7.74 6.11 -17.62
C PHE A 129 8.58 7.31 -17.17
N ASP A 130 9.37 7.91 -18.07
CA ASP A 130 10.16 9.12 -17.80
C ASP A 130 9.53 10.39 -18.40
N SER A 131 8.31 10.30 -18.92
CA SER A 131 7.54 11.47 -19.37
C SER A 131 6.98 12.27 -18.18
N GLU A 132 6.62 13.53 -18.44
CA GLU A 132 6.00 14.41 -17.43
C GLU A 132 4.70 13.87 -16.82
N SER A 133 4.03 12.95 -17.52
CA SER A 133 2.79 12.33 -17.04
C SER A 133 3.01 11.33 -15.89
N TRP A 134 4.24 10.83 -15.73
CA TRP A 134 4.62 9.88 -14.70
C TRP A 134 5.54 10.55 -13.68
N GLN A 135 5.00 10.79 -12.49
CA GLN A 135 5.74 11.45 -11.45
C GLN A 135 6.41 10.43 -10.53
N LEU A 136 7.71 10.56 -10.29
CA LEU A 136 8.39 9.81 -9.25
C LEU A 136 7.78 10.16 -7.87
N LEU A 137 7.36 9.13 -7.15
CA LEU A 137 6.85 9.21 -5.78
C LEU A 137 7.94 8.82 -4.78
N GLY A 138 8.80 7.85 -5.12
CA GLY A 138 9.95 7.48 -4.30
C GLY A 138 10.79 6.36 -4.92
N ASP A 139 12.04 6.27 -4.45
CA ASP A 139 12.98 5.19 -4.74
C ASP A 139 13.31 4.47 -3.43
N PHE A 140 13.34 3.15 -3.47
CA PHE A 140 13.46 2.33 -2.28
C PHE A 140 14.42 1.15 -2.50
N THR A 141 15.11 0.77 -1.43
CA THR A 141 15.90 -0.44 -1.35
C THR A 141 15.33 -1.33 -0.25
N ALA A 142 14.83 -2.50 -0.63
CA ALA A 142 14.31 -3.51 0.27
C ALA A 142 15.45 -4.36 0.85
N ALA A 143 15.28 -4.78 2.11
CA ALA A 143 16.19 -5.72 2.74
C ALA A 143 15.98 -7.13 2.13
N ASN A 144 17.06 -7.90 2.03
CA ASN A 144 17.01 -9.30 1.59
C ASN A 144 16.47 -10.20 2.72
N ARG A 145 15.16 -10.12 2.99
CA ARG A 145 14.47 -10.92 4.01
C ARG A 145 13.08 -11.34 3.56
N LYS A 146 12.56 -12.42 4.17
CA LYS A 146 11.17 -12.86 4.03
C LYS A 146 10.23 -11.95 4.85
N GLY A 147 8.98 -11.86 4.43
CA GLY A 147 7.90 -11.13 5.07
C GLY A 147 7.57 -9.79 4.40
N ALA A 148 6.67 -9.06 5.04
CA ALA A 148 6.25 -7.72 4.63
C ALA A 148 7.29 -6.66 4.99
N GLN A 149 7.47 -5.70 4.09
CA GLN A 149 8.32 -4.52 4.29
C GLN A 149 7.53 -3.27 3.87
N LEU A 150 7.44 -2.30 4.77
CA LEU A 150 6.69 -1.07 4.58
C LEU A 150 7.63 0.08 4.21
N PHE A 151 7.30 0.78 3.13
CA PHE A 151 8.08 1.89 2.59
C PHE A 151 7.24 3.15 2.60
N LYS A 152 7.65 4.14 3.41
CA LYS A 152 6.96 5.42 3.48
C LYS A 152 7.40 6.32 2.34
N MET A 153 6.46 6.94 1.66
CA MET A 153 6.76 7.90 0.61
C MET A 153 7.55 9.07 1.18
N PRO A 154 8.64 9.50 0.52
CA PRO A 154 9.35 10.69 0.93
C PRO A 154 8.36 11.87 0.93
N LEU A 155 8.27 12.56 2.07
CA LEU A 155 7.49 13.80 2.14
C LEU A 155 7.99 14.72 1.02
N ARG A 156 7.07 15.27 0.21
CA ARG A 156 7.42 16.37 -0.67
C ARG A 156 8.02 17.47 0.20
N ARG A 157 9.34 17.66 0.14
CA ARG A 157 9.99 18.81 0.74
C ARG A 157 9.43 20.04 0.04
N ARG A 158 8.52 20.74 0.73
CA ARG A 158 8.05 22.05 0.29
C ARG A 158 9.26 22.97 0.39
N ILE A 159 9.91 23.25 -0.74
CA ILE A 159 10.89 24.35 -0.82
C ILE A 159 10.08 25.62 -0.58
N ARG A 160 10.23 26.23 0.61
CA ARG A 160 9.70 27.56 0.84
C ARG A 160 10.54 28.50 -0.01
N ARG A 161 9.91 29.13 -1.00
CA ARG A 161 10.43 30.34 -1.62
C ARG A 161 10.18 31.51 -0.67
#